data_AF-A0A7S3TLV9-F1
#
_entry.id   AF-A0A7S3TLV9-F1
#
_cell.length_a   1.000
_cell.length_b   1.000
_cell.length_c   1.000
_cell.angle_alpha   90.00
_cell.angle_beta   90.00
_cell.angle_gamma   90.00
#
_symmetry.space_group_name_H-M   'P 1'
#
loop_
_entity.id
_entity.type
_entity.pdbx_description
1 polymer ?
#
loop_
_entity_poly.entity_id
_entity_poly.type
_entity_poly.pdbx_seq_one_letter_code
_entity_poly.pdbx_strand_id
1 'polypeptide(L)'
;EGGGEGGEGGGEGGEGGGEGGDGGGGRGGPGEAAVEGVGGEEEGEGGEGEGGEGEGEAASSEAHEALRRQAAAATRGRVKHFVNLSNGLQALEPLLCAHIRREEVCYCRLQSSHCEQRDYVGVLGSLDHHLLLHLALGYTCRVYDFGSRRKRWPGEGLELCVPSALWWGLEVARYSLAKLWRLPGAAAARCLLHGHDASSQVDGVLSRLPPPLARRLKYYRALATTDAVRLEAVFARTAFDGQRAAFAAMLWRSMLPGAEAGEAADEGRAEAGKAVAPPPPPESLGMRRFVPALFSEGARLRELDPESAET
;
A
#
# COMPACT_ATOMS: atom_id res chain seq x y z
N GLU A 1 44.76 35.08 43.94
CA GLU A 1 44.37 34.72 45.32
C GLU A 1 42.92 34.26 45.32
N GLY A 2 42.63 33.10 45.93
CA GLY A 2 41.30 32.52 46.19
C GLY A 2 40.64 31.78 45.00
N GLY A 3 40.43 30.46 44.97
CA GLY A 3 40.48 29.41 46.00
C GLY A 3 39.07 28.92 46.39
N GLY A 4 38.74 27.65 46.16
CA GLY A 4 37.51 26.93 46.57
C GLY A 4 36.91 26.12 45.40
N GLU A 5 37.21 24.84 45.14
CA GLU A 5 37.14 23.58 45.93
C GLU A 5 35.73 23.13 46.38
N GLY A 6 35.40 21.89 46.00
CA GLY A 6 34.61 20.97 46.83
C GLY A 6 33.28 20.49 46.25
N GLY A 7 33.18 19.19 45.93
CA GLY A 7 31.89 18.53 45.70
C GLY A 7 31.92 17.17 45.00
N GLU A 8 32.68 16.21 45.54
CA GLU A 8 32.59 14.79 45.17
C GLU A 8 31.40 14.10 45.85
N GLY A 9 30.76 13.18 45.12
CA GLY A 9 29.88 12.13 45.64
C GLY A 9 29.58 11.17 44.49
N GLY A 10 29.93 9.89 44.48
CA GLY A 10 30.10 8.95 45.60
C GLY A 10 28.82 8.12 45.71
N GLY A 11 28.74 7.02 44.94
CA GLY A 11 27.57 6.14 44.89
C GLY A 11 27.94 4.77 44.33
N GLU A 12 28.46 3.92 45.21
CA GLU A 12 28.75 2.51 45.02
C GLU A 12 27.48 1.65 45.09
N GLY A 13 27.56 0.42 44.54
CA GLY A 13 26.86 -0.73 45.10
C GLY A 13 25.87 -1.43 44.15
N GLY A 14 26.24 -2.63 43.68
CA GLY A 14 25.30 -3.52 43.01
C GLY A 14 25.91 -4.76 42.33
N GLU A 15 26.86 -5.44 42.98
CA GLU A 15 27.29 -6.78 42.58
C GLU A 15 26.22 -7.80 42.99
N GLY A 16 25.72 -8.56 42.02
CA GLY A 16 24.81 -9.69 42.22
C GLY A 16 25.37 -10.91 41.49
N GLY A 17 26.14 -11.72 42.22
CA GLY A 17 26.65 -13.00 41.77
C GLY A 17 25.54 -14.06 41.67
N GLY A 18 25.70 -14.96 40.70
CA GLY A 18 24.89 -16.16 40.54
C GLY A 18 25.73 -17.22 39.85
N GLU A 19 26.55 -17.92 40.63
CA GLU A 19 27.27 -19.13 40.23
C GLU A 19 26.35 -20.36 40.32
N GLY A 20 26.62 -21.34 39.44
CA GLY A 20 26.43 -22.76 39.77
C GLY A 20 25.40 -23.51 38.93
N GLY A 21 25.88 -24.39 38.04
CA GLY A 21 25.03 -25.36 37.35
C GLY A 21 25.70 -26.10 36.19
N ASP A 22 26.86 -26.68 36.44
CA ASP A 22 27.58 -27.61 35.55
C ASP A 22 26.84 -28.95 35.41
N GLY A 23 26.91 -29.59 34.24
CA GLY A 23 26.36 -30.94 34.06
C GLY A 23 26.10 -31.43 32.64
N GLY A 24 27.13 -31.99 32.01
CA GLY A 24 27.04 -33.11 31.04
C GLY A 24 26.72 -32.71 29.59
N GLY A 25 27.56 -32.98 28.60
CA GLY A 25 28.29 -34.23 28.37
C GLY A 25 27.55 -35.06 27.32
N GLY A 26 27.71 -34.73 26.04
CA GLY A 26 27.08 -35.44 24.92
C GLY A 26 27.85 -35.24 23.63
N ARG A 27 28.87 -36.08 23.42
CA ARG A 27 29.63 -36.20 22.17
C ARG A 27 28.77 -36.85 21.08
N GLY A 28 28.87 -36.33 19.86
CA GLY A 28 28.39 -36.90 18.60
C GLY A 28 28.28 -35.76 17.60
N GLY A 29 29.24 -35.51 16.72
CA GLY A 29 29.80 -36.39 15.70
C GLY A 29 29.52 -35.69 14.37
N PRO A 30 30.52 -35.33 13.54
CA PRO A 30 30.28 -34.66 12.28
C PRO A 30 29.77 -35.67 11.25
N GLY A 31 28.47 -35.60 10.94
CA GLY A 31 27.90 -36.26 9.78
C GLY A 31 28.11 -35.39 8.55
N GLU A 32 29.20 -35.63 7.84
CA GLU A 32 29.30 -35.32 6.42
C GLU A 32 28.14 -36.04 5.69
N ALA A 33 27.23 -35.27 5.12
CA ALA A 33 26.35 -35.75 4.07
C ALA A 33 26.62 -34.88 2.84
N ALA A 34 27.56 -35.36 2.02
CA ALA A 34 27.67 -34.96 0.63
C ALA A 34 26.31 -35.20 -0.05
N VAL A 35 25.65 -34.12 -0.47
CA VAL A 35 24.56 -34.20 -1.43
C VAL A 35 25.16 -33.84 -2.78
N GLU A 36 25.77 -34.84 -3.42
CA GLU A 36 25.91 -34.87 -4.86
C GLU A 36 24.53 -35.23 -5.44
N GLY A 37 23.90 -34.27 -6.10
CA GLY A 37 22.69 -34.44 -6.91
C GLY A 37 22.91 -33.67 -8.21
N VAL A 38 23.67 -34.26 -9.13
CA VAL A 38 23.17 -34.93 -10.35
C VAL A 38 22.53 -33.95 -11.33
N GLY A 39 23.21 -33.83 -12.47
CA GLY A 39 22.85 -33.05 -13.64
C GLY A 39 21.47 -33.37 -14.21
N GLY A 40 20.96 -32.39 -14.94
CA GLY A 40 19.73 -32.44 -15.71
C GLY A 40 19.71 -31.27 -16.69
N GLU A 41 20.74 -31.19 -17.53
CA GLU A 41 20.71 -30.40 -18.76
C GLU A 41 19.78 -31.15 -19.73
N GLU A 42 18.48 -30.84 -19.69
CA GLU A 42 17.56 -31.23 -20.76
C GLU A 42 17.57 -30.12 -21.82
N GLU A 43 18.52 -30.22 -22.74
CA GLU A 43 18.44 -29.61 -24.06
C GLU A 43 17.30 -30.27 -24.84
N GLY A 44 16.08 -29.74 -24.66
CA GLY A 44 14.95 -30.07 -25.51
C GLY A 44 15.02 -29.27 -26.81
N GLU A 45 15.66 -29.85 -27.83
CA GLU A 45 15.48 -29.47 -29.24
C GLU A 45 14.00 -29.68 -29.63
N GLY A 46 13.19 -28.64 -29.45
CA GLY A 46 11.81 -28.58 -29.91
C GLY A 46 11.78 -28.34 -31.42
N GLY A 47 11.36 -29.38 -32.16
CA GLY A 47 11.24 -29.37 -33.61
C GLY A 47 10.39 -28.23 -34.17
N GLU A 48 10.87 -27.70 -35.29
CA GLU A 48 10.23 -26.70 -36.14
C GLU A 48 9.01 -27.35 -36.83
N GLY A 49 7.86 -27.30 -36.13
CA GLY A 49 6.56 -27.58 -36.73
C GLY A 49 6.08 -26.37 -37.53
N GLU A 50 6.51 -26.26 -38.79
CA GLU A 50 5.86 -25.38 -39.77
C GLU A 50 4.49 -25.94 -40.14
N GLY A 51 3.39 -25.30 -39.70
CA GLY A 51 2.07 -25.85 -39.97
C GLY A 51 0.87 -25.00 -39.58
N GLY A 52 0.72 -23.83 -40.20
CA GLY A 52 -0.57 -23.23 -40.57
C GLY A 52 -1.67 -23.05 -39.50
N GLU A 53 -1.62 -21.95 -38.73
CA GLU A 53 -2.72 -21.49 -37.87
C GLU A 53 -2.94 -19.95 -37.87
N GLY A 54 -2.57 -19.24 -38.96
CA GLY A 54 -2.45 -17.77 -38.94
C GLY A 54 -3.74 -16.93 -38.92
N GLU A 55 -4.89 -17.46 -39.33
CA GLU A 55 -6.10 -16.63 -39.51
C GLU A 55 -7.07 -16.63 -38.31
N GLY A 56 -7.06 -17.68 -37.48
CA GLY A 56 -7.90 -17.76 -36.27
C GLY A 56 -7.35 -16.94 -35.09
N GLU A 57 -6.03 -16.77 -35.01
CA GLU A 57 -5.36 -16.10 -33.90
C GLU A 57 -5.59 -14.58 -33.92
N ALA A 58 -5.54 -13.96 -35.10
CA ALA A 58 -5.73 -12.52 -35.27
C ALA A 58 -7.15 -12.04 -34.87
N ALA A 59 -8.20 -12.75 -35.28
CA ALA A 59 -9.58 -12.40 -34.93
C ALA A 59 -9.84 -12.54 -33.42
N SER A 60 -9.23 -13.53 -32.77
CA SER A 60 -9.29 -13.70 -31.32
C SER A 60 -8.58 -12.56 -30.57
N SER A 61 -7.50 -12.03 -31.15
CA SER A 61 -6.70 -10.93 -30.61
C SER A 61 -7.47 -9.61 -30.62
N GLU A 62 -8.13 -9.26 -31.73
CA GLU A 62 -8.92 -8.03 -31.85
C GLU A 62 -10.11 -8.02 -30.89
N ALA A 63 -10.83 -9.14 -30.78
CA ALA A 63 -11.96 -9.26 -29.85
C ALA A 63 -11.52 -9.11 -28.39
N HIS A 64 -10.40 -9.73 -28.02
CA HIS A 64 -9.82 -9.61 -26.69
C HIS A 64 -9.36 -8.17 -26.38
N GLU A 65 -8.74 -7.48 -27.34
CA GLU A 65 -8.36 -6.08 -27.20
C GLU A 65 -9.58 -5.14 -27.09
N ALA A 66 -10.65 -5.41 -27.85
CA ALA A 66 -11.90 -4.66 -27.72
C ALA A 66 -12.51 -4.81 -26.32
N LEU A 67 -12.55 -6.04 -25.77
CA LEU A 67 -13.02 -6.30 -24.41
C LEU A 67 -12.13 -5.59 -23.37
N ARG A 68 -10.81 -5.64 -23.54
CA ARG A 68 -9.85 -4.93 -22.67
C ARG A 68 -10.10 -3.42 -22.66
N ARG A 69 -10.37 -2.81 -23.83
CA ARG A 69 -10.71 -1.38 -23.94
C ARG A 69 -12.04 -1.05 -23.26
N GLN A 70 -13.05 -1.89 -23.42
CA GLN A 70 -14.34 -1.73 -22.72
C GLN A 70 -14.17 -1.82 -21.20
N ALA A 71 -13.41 -2.80 -20.71
CA ALA A 71 -13.10 -2.95 -19.29
C ALA A 71 -12.35 -1.73 -18.73
N ALA A 72 -11.33 -1.24 -19.46
CA ALA A 72 -10.59 -0.04 -19.09
C ALA A 72 -11.48 1.22 -19.02
N ALA A 73 -12.45 1.35 -19.93
CA ALA A 73 -13.42 2.44 -19.91
C ALA A 73 -14.39 2.33 -18.72
N ALA A 74 -14.86 1.12 -18.41
CA ALA A 74 -15.80 0.86 -17.32
C ALA A 74 -15.22 1.15 -15.92
N THR A 75 -13.90 1.00 -15.76
CA THR A 75 -13.19 1.25 -14.49
C THR A 75 -12.56 2.64 -14.40
N ARG A 76 -12.46 3.36 -15.53
CA ARG A 76 -11.90 4.72 -15.55
C ARG A 76 -12.72 5.64 -14.64
N GLY A 77 -12.04 6.32 -13.72
CA GLY A 77 -12.67 7.20 -12.73
C GLY A 77 -13.39 6.49 -11.59
N ARG A 78 -13.48 5.15 -11.60
CA ARG A 78 -14.03 4.38 -10.48
C ARG A 78 -13.03 4.34 -9.33
N VAL A 79 -13.53 4.48 -8.12
CA VAL A 79 -12.73 4.49 -6.89
C VAL A 79 -12.99 3.23 -6.08
N LYS A 80 -11.93 2.69 -5.48
CA LYS A 80 -12.01 1.65 -4.45
C LYS A 80 -11.36 2.15 -3.17
N HIS A 81 -12.04 1.94 -2.06
CA HIS A 81 -11.61 2.42 -0.75
C HIS A 81 -10.92 1.30 -0.01
N PHE A 82 -9.67 1.53 0.40
CA PHE A 82 -8.85 0.58 1.14
C PHE A 82 -8.47 1.19 2.49
N VAL A 83 -8.91 0.57 3.59
CA VAL A 83 -8.47 0.95 4.92
C VAL A 83 -7.18 0.20 5.26
N ASN A 84 -6.09 0.94 5.52
CA ASN A 84 -4.87 0.34 6.03
C ASN A 84 -5.09 -0.06 7.50
N LEU A 85 -5.01 -1.36 7.80
CA LEU A 85 -5.27 -1.88 9.14
C LEU A 85 -4.32 -1.28 10.18
N SER A 86 -4.83 -1.05 11.40
CA SER A 86 -4.30 -0.23 12.51
C SER A 86 -4.97 1.14 12.60
N ASN A 87 -4.22 2.23 12.50
CA ASN A 87 -4.72 3.57 12.71
C ASN A 87 -5.73 3.99 11.64
N GLY A 88 -5.62 3.46 10.41
CA GLY A 88 -6.58 3.69 9.33
C GLY A 88 -8.02 3.24 9.64
N LEU A 89 -8.26 2.38 10.65
CA LEU A 89 -9.63 2.00 11.04
C LEU A 89 -10.49 3.19 11.49
N GLN A 90 -9.88 4.30 11.91
CA GLN A 90 -10.60 5.55 12.17
C GLN A 90 -11.26 6.16 10.93
N ALA A 91 -10.84 5.76 9.72
CA ALA A 91 -11.49 6.20 8.50
C ALA A 91 -12.85 5.53 8.27
N LEU A 92 -13.18 4.45 8.99
CA LEU A 92 -14.44 3.72 8.78
C LEU A 92 -15.66 4.61 9.02
N GLU A 93 -15.79 5.22 10.19
CA GLU A 93 -16.95 6.06 10.52
C GLU A 93 -17.14 7.21 9.51
N PRO A 94 -16.12 8.03 9.20
CA PRO A 94 -16.27 9.06 8.19
C PRO A 94 -16.61 8.53 6.78
N LEU A 95 -16.09 7.35 6.39
CA LEU A 95 -16.45 6.73 5.11
C LEU A 95 -17.93 6.34 5.07
N LEU A 96 -18.45 5.75 6.15
CA LEU A 96 -19.86 5.40 6.26
C LEU A 96 -20.75 6.66 6.28
N CYS A 97 -20.33 7.71 7.01
CA CYS A 97 -21.01 9.01 6.98
C CYS A 97 -21.02 9.66 5.58
N ALA A 98 -20.01 9.39 4.76
CA ALA A 98 -19.96 9.80 3.36
C ALA A 98 -20.73 8.87 2.42
N HIS A 99 -21.60 8.01 2.96
CA HIS A 99 -22.42 7.04 2.21
C HIS A 99 -21.62 6.01 1.40
N ILE A 100 -20.37 5.75 1.78
CA ILE A 100 -19.64 4.58 1.28
C ILE A 100 -20.20 3.36 1.98
N ARG A 101 -20.78 2.42 1.24
CA ARG A 101 -21.33 1.21 1.86
C ARG A 101 -20.20 0.34 2.41
N ARG A 102 -20.48 -0.40 3.47
CA ARG A 102 -19.51 -1.29 4.13
C ARG A 102 -18.88 -2.29 3.16
N GLU A 103 -19.67 -2.82 2.25
CA GLU A 103 -19.25 -3.81 1.25
C GLU A 103 -18.30 -3.20 0.20
N GLU A 104 -18.24 -1.88 0.12
CA GLU A 104 -17.35 -1.14 -0.79
C GLU A 104 -16.01 -0.80 -0.15
N VAL A 105 -15.89 -0.98 1.17
CA VAL A 105 -14.64 -0.82 1.92
C VAL A 105 -13.83 -2.11 1.89
N CYS A 106 -12.67 -2.04 1.27
CA CYS A 106 -11.65 -3.08 1.31
C CYS A 106 -10.65 -2.80 2.43
N TYR A 107 -9.90 -3.81 2.83
CA TYR A 107 -8.83 -3.68 3.83
C TYR A 107 -7.50 -4.07 3.21
N CYS A 108 -6.42 -3.42 3.66
CA CYS A 108 -5.06 -3.82 3.32
C CYS A 108 -4.15 -3.63 4.53
N ARG A 109 -2.92 -4.14 4.45
CA ARG A 109 -1.93 -3.99 5.52
C ARG A 109 -0.58 -3.59 4.94
N LEU A 110 -0.36 -2.29 4.79
CA LEU A 110 0.95 -1.71 4.50
C LEU A 110 1.63 -1.33 5.81
N GLN A 111 2.71 -2.03 6.15
CA GLN A 111 3.42 -1.81 7.41
C GLN A 111 4.40 -0.63 7.30
N SER A 112 4.21 0.37 8.16
CA SER A 112 5.13 1.50 8.31
C SER A 112 6.55 1.07 8.69
N SER A 113 6.71 -0.02 9.44
CA SER A 113 8.01 -0.56 9.84
C SER A 113 8.87 -0.99 8.65
N HIS A 114 8.28 -1.63 7.63
CA HIS A 114 9.00 -1.94 6.39
C HIS A 114 9.50 -0.66 5.71
N CYS A 115 8.67 0.39 5.71
CA CYS A 115 9.05 1.67 5.12
C CYS A 115 10.19 2.35 5.88
N GLU A 116 10.14 2.33 7.23
CA GLU A 116 11.18 2.90 8.10
C GLU A 116 12.52 2.16 7.95
N GLN A 117 12.47 0.84 7.78
CA GLN A 117 13.65 -0.01 7.57
C GLN A 117 14.16 0.00 6.13
N ARG A 118 13.48 0.69 5.21
CA ARG A 118 13.72 0.62 3.76
C ARG A 118 13.65 -0.80 3.22
N ASP A 119 12.82 -1.64 3.82
CA ASP A 119 12.52 -2.99 3.36
C ASP A 119 11.49 -2.93 2.21
N TYR A 120 12.00 -2.62 1.03
CA TYR A 120 11.21 -2.58 -0.20
C TYR A 120 10.55 -3.93 -0.52
N VAL A 121 11.21 -5.05 -0.19
CA VAL A 121 10.67 -6.40 -0.40
C VAL A 121 9.46 -6.63 0.51
N GLY A 122 9.58 -6.27 1.79
CA GLY A 122 8.48 -6.34 2.75
C GLY A 122 7.30 -5.45 2.36
N VAL A 123 7.53 -4.23 1.86
CA VAL A 123 6.45 -3.37 1.35
C VAL A 123 5.74 -4.02 0.17
N LEU A 124 6.47 -4.50 -0.84
CA LEU A 124 5.86 -5.15 -1.99
C LEU A 124 5.19 -6.49 -1.63
N GLY A 125 5.75 -7.21 -0.65
CA GLY A 125 5.19 -8.42 -0.06
C GLY A 125 3.83 -8.17 0.61
N SER A 126 3.66 -7.00 1.23
CA SER A 126 2.45 -6.62 1.97
C SER A 126 1.28 -6.15 1.10
N LEU A 127 1.48 -5.99 -0.22
CA LEU A 127 0.40 -5.67 -1.17
C LEU A 127 -0.57 -6.85 -1.28
N ASP A 128 -1.82 -6.64 -0.88
CA ASP A 128 -2.87 -7.66 -0.91
C ASP A 128 -3.39 -7.93 -2.35
N HIS A 129 -3.91 -9.14 -2.58
CA HIS A 129 -4.46 -9.58 -3.86
C HIS A 129 -5.64 -8.73 -4.34
N HIS A 130 -6.54 -8.28 -3.45
CA HIS A 130 -7.62 -7.37 -3.84
C HIS A 130 -7.07 -6.04 -4.35
N LEU A 131 -6.07 -5.47 -3.67
CA LEU A 131 -5.46 -4.20 -4.10
C LEU A 131 -4.79 -4.34 -5.47
N LEU A 132 -4.00 -5.40 -5.66
CA LEU A 132 -3.32 -5.67 -6.93
C LEU A 132 -4.31 -5.86 -8.09
N LEU A 133 -5.39 -6.62 -7.87
CA LEU A 133 -6.41 -6.84 -8.90
C LEU A 133 -7.10 -5.53 -9.31
N HIS A 134 -7.56 -4.73 -8.35
CA HIS A 134 -8.24 -3.48 -8.65
C HIS A 134 -7.32 -2.46 -9.34
N LEU A 135 -6.05 -2.39 -8.95
CA LEU A 135 -5.07 -1.55 -9.64
C LEU A 135 -4.82 -2.02 -11.08
N ALA A 136 -4.70 -3.33 -11.31
CA ALA A 136 -4.53 -3.87 -12.65
C ALA A 136 -5.74 -3.55 -13.54
N LEU A 137 -6.95 -3.69 -13.00
CA LEU A 137 -8.20 -3.37 -13.69
C LEU A 137 -8.42 -1.85 -13.89
N GLY A 138 -7.54 -0.98 -13.40
CA GLY A 138 -7.58 0.47 -13.66
C GLY A 138 -8.42 1.31 -12.71
N TYR A 139 -8.86 0.73 -11.58
CA TYR A 139 -9.48 1.50 -10.50
C TYR A 139 -8.47 2.47 -9.87
N THR A 140 -8.99 3.60 -9.39
CA THR A 140 -8.26 4.44 -8.44
C THR A 140 -8.42 3.85 -7.04
N CYS A 141 -7.34 3.36 -6.46
CA CYS A 141 -7.35 2.79 -5.12
C CYS A 141 -6.93 3.86 -4.10
N ARG A 142 -7.90 4.33 -3.31
CA ARG A 142 -7.66 5.25 -2.18
C ARG A 142 -7.34 4.46 -0.93
N VAL A 143 -6.16 4.67 -0.37
CA VAL A 143 -5.68 4.00 0.84
C VAL A 143 -5.73 4.98 2.00
N TYR A 144 -6.50 4.63 3.02
CA TYR A 144 -6.75 5.44 4.21
C TYR A 144 -5.85 4.99 5.36
N ASP A 145 -5.06 5.89 5.93
CA ASP A 145 -4.27 5.63 7.14
C ASP A 145 -4.01 6.91 7.94
N PHE A 146 -4.09 6.82 9.26
CA PHE A 146 -4.01 7.99 10.15
C PHE A 146 -2.70 8.00 10.94
N GLY A 147 -1.98 9.13 10.91
CA GLY A 147 -0.68 9.27 11.55
C GLY A 147 -0.75 9.93 12.93
N SER A 148 0.12 9.51 13.85
CA SER A 148 0.28 10.17 15.16
C SER A 148 1.43 11.17 15.18
N ARG A 149 2.52 10.84 14.47
CA ARG A 149 3.76 11.62 14.45
C ARG A 149 3.66 12.76 13.45
N ARG A 150 3.85 13.98 13.95
CA ARG A 150 4.03 15.17 13.11
C ARG A 150 5.40 15.10 12.45
N LYS A 151 5.43 15.31 11.14
CA LYS A 151 6.67 15.50 10.38
C LYS A 151 6.57 16.81 9.63
N ARG A 152 7.63 17.62 9.71
CA ARG A 152 7.77 18.81 8.86
C ARG A 152 7.91 18.33 7.41
N TRP A 153 6.98 18.75 6.56
CA TRP A 153 7.00 18.38 5.15
C TRP A 153 7.90 19.35 4.36
N PRO A 154 8.78 18.85 3.47
CA PRO A 154 9.59 19.71 2.61
C PRO A 154 8.71 20.62 1.74
N GLY A 155 9.12 21.88 1.56
CA GLY A 155 8.51 22.82 0.62
C GLY A 155 7.33 23.65 1.15
N GLU A 156 6.59 23.17 2.16
CA GLU A 156 5.37 23.88 2.62
C GLU A 156 5.47 24.42 4.06
N GLY A 157 6.49 24.03 4.83
CA GLY A 157 6.62 24.43 6.24
C GLY A 157 5.51 23.88 7.15
N LEU A 158 4.57 23.10 6.60
CA LEU A 158 3.48 22.46 7.32
C LEU A 158 3.96 21.23 8.08
N GLU A 159 3.45 21.06 9.30
CA GLU A 159 3.57 19.83 10.05
C GLU A 159 2.37 18.93 9.74
N LEU A 160 2.65 17.79 9.11
CA LEU A 160 1.62 16.83 8.72
C LEU A 160 1.84 15.50 9.43
N CYS A 161 0.74 14.82 9.75
CA CYS A 161 0.77 13.48 10.30
C CYS A 161 0.57 12.44 9.19
N VAL A 162 1.46 12.39 8.21
CA VAL A 162 1.39 11.40 7.11
C VAL A 162 2.14 10.11 7.52
N PRO A 163 1.47 8.95 7.64
CA PRO A 163 2.12 7.67 7.88
C PRO A 163 3.14 7.32 6.79
N SER A 164 4.27 6.72 7.15
CA SER A 164 5.27 6.23 6.18
C SER A 164 4.72 5.20 5.21
N ALA A 165 3.78 4.37 5.67
CA ALA A 165 3.07 3.43 4.80
C ALA A 165 2.40 4.12 3.59
N LEU A 166 1.92 5.34 3.77
CA LEU A 166 1.27 6.11 2.71
C LEU A 166 2.28 6.78 1.79
N TRP A 167 3.08 7.73 2.31
CA TRP A 167 3.93 8.55 1.42
C TRP A 167 5.14 7.80 0.86
N TRP A 168 5.62 6.77 1.55
CA TRP A 168 6.73 5.94 1.10
C TRP A 168 6.22 4.65 0.46
N GLY A 169 5.39 3.92 1.20
CA GLY A 169 4.91 2.60 0.78
C GLY A 169 4.11 2.63 -0.52
N LEU A 170 3.17 3.57 -0.67
CA LEU A 170 2.37 3.67 -1.89
C LEU A 170 3.18 4.15 -3.09
N GLU A 171 4.17 5.02 -2.90
CA GLU A 171 5.03 5.48 -3.99
C GLU A 171 5.93 4.34 -4.50
N VAL A 172 6.55 3.58 -3.58
CA VAL A 172 7.30 2.37 -3.92
C VAL A 172 6.41 1.37 -4.66
N ALA A 173 5.19 1.13 -4.17
CA ALA A 173 4.23 0.23 -4.81
C ALA A 173 3.85 0.72 -6.22
N ARG A 174 3.49 2.00 -6.37
CA ARG A 174 3.13 2.62 -7.66
C ARG A 174 4.24 2.44 -8.68
N TYR A 175 5.46 2.85 -8.33
CA TYR A 175 6.62 2.77 -9.20
C TYR A 175 6.93 1.32 -9.59
N SER A 176 6.97 0.43 -8.61
CA SER A 176 7.31 -0.98 -8.80
C SER A 176 6.32 -1.70 -9.70
N LEU A 177 5.01 -1.51 -9.46
CA LEU A 177 3.96 -2.15 -10.26
C LEU A 177 3.95 -1.61 -11.69
N ALA A 178 4.13 -0.29 -11.89
CA ALA A 178 4.22 0.28 -13.23
C ALA A 178 5.35 -0.36 -14.06
N LYS A 179 6.54 -0.56 -13.46
CA LYS A 179 7.67 -1.25 -14.10
C LYS A 179 7.39 -2.74 -14.32
N LEU A 180 6.95 -3.46 -13.30
CA LEU A 180 6.70 -4.90 -13.36
C LEU A 180 5.61 -5.27 -14.37
N TRP A 181 4.59 -4.42 -14.52
CA TRP A 181 3.50 -4.60 -15.48
C TRP A 181 3.83 -4.05 -16.87
N ARG A 182 4.97 -3.37 -17.03
CA ARG A 182 5.40 -2.70 -18.28
C ARG A 182 4.34 -1.72 -18.80
N LEU A 183 3.81 -0.90 -17.89
CA LEU A 183 2.82 0.11 -18.27
C LEU A 183 3.46 1.21 -19.13
N PRO A 184 2.68 1.87 -20.01
CA PRO A 184 3.15 3.04 -20.76
C PRO A 184 3.81 4.09 -19.85
N GLY A 185 4.93 4.66 -20.28
CA GLY A 185 5.66 5.67 -19.51
C GLY A 185 6.44 5.16 -18.29
N ALA A 186 6.32 3.88 -17.92
CA ALA A 186 7.02 3.33 -16.75
C ALA A 186 8.55 3.43 -16.86
N ALA A 187 9.12 3.40 -18.07
CA ALA A 187 10.55 3.59 -18.29
C ALA A 187 11.04 4.97 -17.82
N ALA A 188 10.26 6.03 -18.06
CA ALA A 188 10.58 7.41 -17.72
C ALA A 188 10.07 7.84 -16.33
N ALA A 189 9.19 7.04 -15.70
CA ALA A 189 8.71 7.31 -14.36
C ALA A 189 9.86 7.34 -13.35
N ARG A 190 9.72 8.20 -12.33
CA ARG A 190 10.63 8.29 -11.18
C ARG A 190 9.91 7.82 -9.92
N CYS A 191 10.67 7.34 -8.94
CA CYS A 191 10.21 7.02 -7.59
C CYS A 191 10.66 8.15 -6.66
N LEU A 192 9.74 9.01 -6.22
CA LEU A 192 10.09 10.20 -5.44
C LEU A 192 9.66 10.07 -3.98
N LEU A 193 10.63 9.87 -3.09
CA LEU A 193 10.40 9.67 -1.66
C LEU A 193 10.80 10.95 -0.92
N HIS A 194 9.82 11.74 -0.45
CA HIS A 194 10.05 13.07 0.14
C HIS A 194 10.85 14.02 -0.79
N GLY A 195 10.61 13.97 -2.10
CA GLY A 195 11.33 14.78 -3.07
C GLY A 195 12.73 14.27 -3.43
N HIS A 196 13.18 13.17 -2.81
CA HIS A 196 14.42 12.49 -3.21
C HIS A 196 14.12 11.39 -4.21
N ASP A 197 14.93 11.33 -5.27
CA ASP A 197 14.84 10.27 -6.26
C ASP A 197 15.42 8.96 -5.71
N ALA A 198 14.55 7.96 -5.54
CA ALA A 198 14.89 6.63 -5.07
C ALA A 198 14.83 5.57 -6.18
N SER A 199 14.69 5.98 -7.45
CA SER A 199 14.46 5.08 -8.59
C SER A 199 15.53 3.99 -8.69
N SER A 200 16.83 4.37 -8.64
CA SER A 200 17.93 3.40 -8.73
C SER A 200 17.95 2.39 -7.58
N GLN A 201 17.55 2.80 -6.37
CA GLN A 201 17.47 1.90 -5.22
C GLN A 201 16.34 0.89 -5.40
N VAL A 202 15.16 1.36 -5.81
CA VAL A 202 14.00 0.50 -6.05
C VAL A 202 14.27 -0.43 -7.23
N ASP A 203 14.83 0.05 -8.34
CA ASP A 203 15.20 -0.77 -9.50
C ASP A 203 16.19 -1.89 -9.11
N GLY A 204 17.18 -1.56 -8.27
CA GLY A 204 18.13 -2.53 -7.74
C GLY A 204 17.48 -3.59 -6.83
N VAL A 205 16.33 -3.30 -6.21
CA VAL A 205 15.54 -4.32 -5.51
C VAL A 205 14.69 -5.12 -6.49
N LEU A 206 14.06 -4.47 -7.47
CA LEU A 206 13.21 -5.14 -8.47
C LEU A 206 13.97 -6.22 -9.24
N SER A 207 15.25 -5.98 -9.56
CA SER A 207 16.12 -6.97 -10.21
C SER A 207 16.49 -8.16 -9.33
N ARG A 208 16.35 -8.04 -8.00
CA ARG A 208 16.70 -9.07 -6.99
C ARG A 208 15.49 -9.53 -6.18
N LEU A 209 14.27 -9.31 -6.67
CA LEU A 209 13.08 -9.75 -5.97
C LEU A 209 13.08 -11.28 -5.80
N PRO A 210 12.67 -11.80 -4.62
CA PRO A 210 12.48 -13.23 -4.44
C PRO A 210 11.55 -13.79 -5.53
N PRO A 211 11.87 -14.92 -6.18
CA PRO A 211 11.08 -15.44 -7.29
C PRO A 211 9.59 -15.64 -6.99
N PRO A 212 9.17 -16.13 -5.80
CA PRO A 212 7.75 -16.23 -5.44
C PRO A 212 7.03 -14.87 -5.46
N LEU A 213 7.65 -13.84 -4.89
CA LEU A 213 7.09 -12.49 -4.86
C LEU A 213 7.05 -11.86 -6.26
N ALA A 214 8.12 -12.01 -7.03
CA ALA A 214 8.17 -11.52 -8.41
C ALA A 214 7.07 -12.15 -9.29
N ARG A 215 6.86 -13.47 -9.18
CA ARG A 215 5.77 -14.17 -9.89
C ARG A 215 4.40 -13.65 -9.47
N ARG A 216 4.16 -13.50 -8.16
CA ARG A 216 2.89 -12.99 -7.62
C ARG A 216 2.55 -11.59 -8.12
N LEU A 217 3.52 -10.68 -8.12
CA LEU A 217 3.30 -9.30 -8.61
C LEU A 217 3.10 -9.28 -10.14
N LYS A 218 3.87 -10.08 -10.89
CA LYS A 218 3.77 -10.17 -12.36
C LYS A 218 2.49 -10.85 -12.84
N TYR A 219 1.87 -11.72 -12.04
CA TYR A 219 0.62 -12.41 -12.37
C TYR A 219 -0.47 -11.45 -12.89
N TYR A 220 -0.62 -10.30 -12.22
CA TYR A 220 -1.62 -9.29 -12.57
C TYR A 220 -1.34 -8.53 -13.86
N ARG A 221 -0.12 -8.63 -14.42
CA ARG A 221 0.25 -7.94 -15.66
C ARG A 221 -0.64 -8.34 -16.83
N ALA A 222 -0.98 -9.62 -16.94
CA ALA A 222 -1.84 -10.12 -18.02
C ALA A 222 -3.27 -9.57 -17.91
N LEU A 223 -3.72 -9.28 -16.68
CA LEU A 223 -5.04 -8.75 -16.36
C LEU A 223 -5.11 -7.22 -16.41
N ALA A 224 -3.96 -6.55 -16.55
CA ALA A 224 -3.90 -5.11 -16.47
C ALA A 224 -4.64 -4.49 -17.66
N THR A 225 -5.68 -3.68 -17.40
CA THR A 225 -6.41 -2.91 -18.43
C THR A 225 -6.04 -1.42 -18.36
N THR A 226 -5.19 -1.04 -17.41
CA THR A 226 -4.78 0.33 -17.14
C THR A 226 -3.52 0.76 -17.89
N ASP A 227 -3.36 2.07 -18.05
CA ASP A 227 -2.15 2.74 -18.51
C ASP A 227 -1.26 3.22 -17.36
N ALA A 228 -1.82 3.34 -16.14
CA ALA A 228 -1.12 3.83 -14.96
C ALA A 228 -1.62 3.15 -13.68
N VAL A 229 -0.74 3.05 -12.69
CA VAL A 229 -1.12 2.61 -11.33
C VAL A 229 -1.67 3.82 -10.57
N ARG A 230 -2.98 3.82 -10.29
CA ARG A 230 -3.68 4.93 -9.63
C ARG A 230 -3.85 4.65 -8.14
N LEU A 231 -2.80 4.96 -7.38
CA LEU A 231 -2.81 4.91 -5.92
C LEU A 231 -2.97 6.33 -5.36
N GLU A 232 -3.85 6.48 -4.39
CA GLU A 232 -4.05 7.73 -3.66
C GLU A 232 -3.99 7.45 -2.18
N ALA A 233 -3.40 8.37 -1.43
CA ALA A 233 -3.36 8.31 0.02
C ALA A 233 -4.40 9.28 0.58
N VAL A 234 -5.14 8.85 1.60
CA VAL A 234 -6.00 9.71 2.40
C VAL A 234 -5.57 9.57 3.84
N PHE A 235 -5.29 10.69 4.50
CA PHE A 235 -4.75 10.67 5.85
C PHE A 235 -5.35 11.76 6.73
N ALA A 236 -5.31 11.48 8.03
CA ALA A 236 -5.64 12.41 9.08
C ALA A 236 -4.76 12.13 10.30
N ARG A 237 -4.87 12.98 11.33
CA ARG A 237 -4.22 12.72 12.61
C ARG A 237 -5.02 11.67 13.37
N THR A 238 -4.34 10.65 13.89
CA THR A 238 -4.96 9.66 14.79
C THR A 238 -5.13 10.22 16.21
N ALA A 239 -6.27 9.92 16.84
CA ALA A 239 -6.52 10.16 18.26
C ALA A 239 -6.28 8.92 19.13
N PHE A 240 -6.09 7.75 18.50
CA PHE A 240 -6.12 6.44 19.16
C PHE A 240 -4.81 5.64 18.97
N ASP A 241 -3.66 6.30 18.84
CA ASP A 241 -2.39 5.60 18.58
C ASP A 241 -2.10 4.54 19.65
N GLY A 242 -1.83 3.31 19.23
CA GLY A 242 -1.59 2.17 20.12
C GLY A 242 -2.82 1.60 20.84
N GLN A 243 -4.01 2.20 20.69
CA GLN A 243 -5.23 1.77 21.40
C GLN A 243 -5.96 0.63 20.65
N ARG A 244 -5.38 -0.57 20.66
CA ARG A 244 -5.92 -1.75 19.95
C ARG A 244 -7.39 -2.06 20.28
N ALA A 245 -7.79 -1.91 21.54
CA ALA A 245 -9.17 -2.16 21.97
C ALA A 245 -10.17 -1.18 21.34
N ALA A 246 -9.80 0.09 21.20
CA ALA A 246 -10.63 1.10 20.54
C ALA A 246 -10.84 0.76 19.05
N PHE A 247 -9.78 0.37 18.36
CA PHE A 247 -9.87 -0.06 16.95
C PHE A 247 -10.73 -1.31 16.75
N ALA A 248 -10.62 -2.30 17.65
CA ALA A 248 -11.48 -3.48 17.62
C ALA A 248 -12.95 -3.09 17.81
N ALA A 249 -13.24 -2.21 18.77
CA ALA A 249 -14.60 -1.72 19.01
C ALA A 249 -15.17 -0.95 17.81
N MET A 250 -14.38 -0.12 17.13
CA MET A 250 -14.78 0.56 15.89
C MET A 250 -15.17 -0.44 14.79
N LEU A 251 -14.34 -1.46 14.59
CA LEU A 251 -14.60 -2.51 13.60
C LEU A 251 -15.86 -3.32 13.96
N TRP A 252 -16.06 -3.67 15.24
CA TRP A 252 -17.26 -4.38 15.65
C TRP A 252 -18.53 -3.54 15.48
N ARG A 253 -18.47 -2.25 15.83
CA ARG A 253 -19.60 -1.32 15.61
C ARG A 253 -19.95 -1.19 14.13
N SER A 254 -18.95 -1.15 13.25
CA SER A 254 -19.19 -1.11 11.80
C SER A 254 -19.75 -2.42 11.24
N MET A 255 -19.80 -3.51 12.01
CA MET A 255 -20.43 -4.78 11.61
C MET A 255 -21.88 -4.90 12.10
N LEU A 256 -22.32 -4.08 13.05
CA LEU A 256 -23.67 -4.17 13.61
C LEU A 256 -24.72 -3.59 12.64
N PRO A 257 -25.83 -4.31 12.36
CA PRO A 257 -26.96 -3.77 11.62
C PRO A 257 -27.50 -2.51 12.30
N GLY A 258 -27.84 -1.47 11.54
CA GLY A 258 -28.42 -0.23 12.08
C GLY A 258 -27.41 0.84 12.51
N ALA A 259 -26.10 0.59 12.48
CA ALA A 259 -25.12 1.68 12.66
C ALA A 259 -25.02 2.63 11.44
N GLU A 260 -25.82 2.41 10.39
CA GLU A 260 -25.91 3.26 9.20
C GLU A 260 -26.74 4.55 9.43
N ALA A 261 -27.35 4.74 10.60
CA ALA A 261 -28.23 5.89 10.83
C ALA A 261 -28.01 6.49 12.22
N GLY A 262 -27.29 7.61 12.27
CA GLY A 262 -27.83 8.71 13.04
C GLY A 262 -29.21 9.04 12.46
N GLU A 263 -30.18 9.26 13.34
CA GLU A 263 -31.57 9.61 13.05
C GLU A 263 -31.67 10.78 12.04
N ALA A 264 -31.59 10.49 10.75
CA ALA A 264 -32.16 11.32 9.72
C ALA A 264 -33.57 10.82 9.52
N ALA A 265 -34.53 11.66 9.92
CA ALA A 265 -35.96 11.45 9.84
C ALA A 265 -36.37 10.74 8.54
N ASP A 266 -36.98 9.57 8.73
CA ASP A 266 -37.68 8.80 7.72
C ASP A 266 -38.99 9.52 7.37
N GLU A 267 -38.99 10.30 6.30
CA GLU A 267 -40.17 10.55 5.49
C GLU A 267 -39.79 10.58 4.00
N GLY A 268 -40.10 9.50 3.27
CA GLY A 268 -40.38 9.61 1.83
C GLY A 268 -39.49 8.84 0.85
N ARG A 269 -39.59 7.51 0.88
CA ARG A 269 -39.88 6.63 -0.26
C ARG A 269 -39.24 6.92 -1.66
N ALA A 270 -38.40 5.96 -2.05
CA ALA A 270 -38.25 5.28 -3.36
C ALA A 270 -38.11 6.07 -4.67
N GLU A 271 -36.96 5.90 -5.34
CA GLU A 271 -36.91 5.54 -6.76
C GLU A 271 -35.57 4.85 -7.11
N ALA A 272 -35.66 3.72 -7.81
CA ALA A 272 -34.51 2.92 -8.24
C ALA A 272 -34.02 3.39 -9.63
N GLY A 273 -32.70 3.48 -9.80
CA GLY A 273 -32.08 3.54 -11.13
C GLY A 273 -31.33 4.82 -11.53
N LYS A 274 -30.97 5.69 -10.58
CA LYS A 274 -30.07 6.82 -10.85
C LYS A 274 -28.62 6.43 -10.56
N ALA A 275 -27.69 6.79 -11.45
CA ALA A 275 -26.27 6.70 -11.18
C ALA A 275 -26.01 7.39 -9.83
N VAL A 276 -25.56 6.61 -8.84
CA VAL A 276 -25.22 7.10 -7.51
C VAL A 276 -24.21 8.21 -7.71
N ALA A 277 -24.60 9.44 -7.35
CA ALA A 277 -23.71 10.59 -7.38
C ALA A 277 -22.44 10.22 -6.58
N PRO A 278 -21.25 10.66 -7.03
CA PRO A 278 -20.04 10.34 -6.31
C PRO A 278 -20.19 10.81 -4.85
N PRO A 279 -19.80 9.97 -3.87
CA PRO A 279 -19.84 10.32 -2.46
C PRO A 279 -19.07 11.64 -2.24
N PRO A 280 -19.50 12.47 -1.26
CA PRO A 280 -18.89 13.77 -1.02
C PRO A 280 -17.38 13.62 -0.80
N PRO A 281 -16.57 14.61 -1.24
CA PRO A 281 -15.13 14.49 -1.16
C PRO A 281 -14.66 14.46 0.31
N PRO A 282 -13.62 13.67 0.62
CA PRO A 282 -13.15 13.46 1.99
C PRO A 282 -12.66 14.74 2.72
N GLU A 283 -12.42 15.85 2.01
CA GLU A 283 -12.07 17.13 2.63
C GLU A 283 -13.15 17.66 3.58
N SER A 284 -14.42 17.39 3.28
CA SER A 284 -15.56 17.76 4.14
C SER A 284 -15.52 17.12 5.54
N LEU A 285 -14.69 16.08 5.71
CA LEU A 285 -14.50 15.31 6.94
C LEU A 285 -13.20 15.68 7.67
N GLY A 286 -12.53 16.76 7.26
CA GLY A 286 -11.23 17.17 7.79
C GLY A 286 -10.08 16.22 7.39
N MET A 287 -10.30 15.33 6.41
CA MET A 287 -9.26 14.46 5.87
C MET A 287 -8.49 15.16 4.76
N ARG A 288 -7.19 14.86 4.67
CA ARG A 288 -6.34 15.35 3.59
C ARG A 288 -6.07 14.24 2.59
N ARG A 289 -6.10 14.58 1.30
CA ARG A 289 -5.79 13.67 0.19
C ARG A 289 -4.40 13.98 -0.37
N PHE A 290 -3.70 12.93 -0.78
CA PHE A 290 -2.36 12.99 -1.38
C PHE A 290 -2.25 12.00 -2.54
N VAL A 291 -1.64 12.42 -3.65
CA VAL A 291 -1.32 11.55 -4.79
C VAL A 291 0.20 11.42 -4.88
N PRO A 292 0.77 10.20 -4.71
CA PRO A 292 2.21 9.98 -4.65
C PRO A 292 3.05 10.57 -5.81
N ALA A 293 2.52 10.58 -7.03
CA ALA A 293 3.26 11.03 -8.23
C ALA A 293 3.29 12.55 -8.47
N LEU A 294 2.47 13.35 -7.76
CA LEU A 294 2.30 14.77 -8.10
C LEU A 294 3.43 15.68 -7.59
N PHE A 295 4.31 15.24 -6.68
CA PHE A 295 5.33 16.12 -6.09
C PHE A 295 6.58 16.40 -6.96
N SER A 296 6.67 15.86 -8.18
CA SER A 296 7.82 16.10 -9.08
C SER A 296 7.91 17.53 -9.60
N GLU A 297 6.78 18.24 -9.72
CA GLU A 297 6.71 19.58 -10.32
C GLU A 297 5.69 20.45 -9.57
N GLY A 298 6.10 21.03 -8.44
CA GLY A 298 5.37 22.14 -7.81
C GLY A 298 3.94 21.85 -7.32
N ALA A 299 3.53 20.59 -7.12
CA ALA A 299 2.22 20.29 -6.57
C ALA A 299 2.11 20.74 -5.12
N ARG A 300 1.30 21.77 -4.90
CA ARG A 300 0.70 22.08 -3.61
C ARG A 300 -0.06 20.85 -3.14
N LEU A 301 -0.02 20.52 -1.85
CA LEU A 301 -1.14 19.83 -1.21
C LEU A 301 -2.42 20.53 -1.68
N ARG A 302 -3.17 19.90 -2.58
CA ARG A 302 -4.50 20.40 -2.88
C ARG A 302 -5.33 20.08 -1.66
N GLU A 303 -5.51 21.10 -0.82
CA GLU A 303 -6.83 21.34 -0.27
C GLU A 303 -7.72 21.50 -1.50
N LEU A 304 -8.39 20.41 -1.93
CA LEU A 304 -9.31 20.52 -3.04
C LEU A 304 -10.44 21.38 -2.52
N ASP A 305 -10.58 22.55 -3.14
CA ASP A 305 -11.70 23.43 -2.93
C ASP A 305 -12.97 22.59 -3.19
N PRO A 306 -13.89 22.45 -2.21
CA PRO A 306 -15.08 21.60 -2.35
C PRO A 306 -15.92 21.94 -3.58
N GLU A 307 -15.76 23.12 -4.18
CA GLU A 307 -16.46 23.57 -5.39
C GLU A 307 -15.85 23.06 -6.71
N SER A 308 -14.66 22.45 -6.71
CA SER A 308 -13.96 22.07 -7.95
C SER A 308 -14.29 20.66 -8.49
N ALA A 309 -15.27 19.97 -7.91
CA ALA A 309 -15.66 18.60 -8.28
C ALA A 309 -16.88 18.50 -9.23
N GLU A 310 -17.40 19.63 -9.72
CA GLU A 310 -18.51 19.68 -10.69
C GLU A 310 -18.04 20.06 -12.10
N THR A 311 -17.18 19.24 -12.72
CA THR A 311 -17.03 19.18 -14.20
C THR A 311 -16.48 17.83 -14.63
#